data_AF-A0AAW4P789-F1
#
_entry.id   AF-A0AAW4P789-F1
#
_cell.length_a   1.000
_cell.length_b   1.000
_cell.length_c   1.000
_cell.angle_alpha   90.00
_cell.angle_beta   90.00
_cell.angle_gamma   90.00
#
_symmetry.space_group_name_H-M   'P 1'
#
loop_
_entity.id
_entity.type
_entity.pdbx_description
1 polymer ?
#
loop_
_entity_poly.entity_id
_entity_poly.type
_entity_poly.pdbx_seq_one_letter_code
_entity_poly.pdbx_strand_id
1 'polypeptide(L)'
;MGGDQQTFGQVVDSMKAWIPQEAYDHERKFQSELQDYLDTQLNENQGNGGMPALGGMGQQRDLPVSTERGKSRADVVVDDVVGIELKRDLTNSQRKKLDGQIKDYLREYPYVIVCACGIQDIDGWRRLKNEYEGSSGFGMEQQEVVFIHKRKENYGKSPSDFQQDDGGFLGDGSLF
;
A
#
# COMPACT_ATOMS: atom_id res chain seq x y z
N MET A 1 3.40 18.52 8.38
CA MET A 1 4.60 18.33 7.54
C MET A 1 5.45 17.15 8.02
N GLY A 2 6.07 17.15 9.20
CA GLY A 2 6.86 15.98 9.65
C GLY A 2 6.02 14.74 10.02
N GLY A 3 4.81 14.94 10.59
CA GLY A 3 3.93 13.83 10.98
C GLY A 3 3.28 13.11 9.80
N ASP A 4 2.85 13.86 8.78
CA ASP A 4 2.10 13.30 7.63
C ASP A 4 3.00 12.38 6.79
N GLN A 5 4.25 12.79 6.59
CA GLN A 5 5.26 11.97 5.90
C GLN A 5 5.62 10.71 6.69
N GLN A 6 5.63 10.78 8.02
CA GLN A 6 5.83 9.61 8.88
C GLN A 6 4.64 8.64 8.78
N THR A 7 3.41 9.14 8.84
CA THR A 7 2.19 8.35 8.64
C THR A 7 2.22 7.67 7.27
N PHE A 8 2.54 8.42 6.21
CA PHE A 8 2.64 7.87 4.87
C PHE A 8 3.67 6.75 4.76
N GLY A 9 4.87 6.93 5.32
CA GLY A 9 5.90 5.89 5.34
C GLY A 9 5.43 4.61 6.04
N GLN A 10 4.79 4.74 7.20
CA GLN A 10 4.22 3.61 7.95
C GLN A 10 3.14 2.88 7.15
N VAL A 11 2.23 3.61 6.49
CA VAL A 11 1.18 3.00 5.66
C VAL A 11 1.79 2.28 4.47
N VAL A 12 2.81 2.86 3.80
CA VAL A 12 3.50 2.20 2.68
C VAL A 12 4.16 0.90 3.12
N ASP A 13 4.83 0.88 4.27
CA ASP A 13 5.50 -0.32 4.79
C ASP A 13 4.49 -1.41 5.19
N SER A 14 3.41 -1.05 5.88
CA SER A 14 2.30 -1.95 6.17
C SER A 14 1.67 -2.49 4.89
N MET A 15 1.40 -1.62 3.91
CA MET A 15 0.88 -2.01 2.61
C MET A 15 1.80 -2.94 1.86
N LYS A 16 3.13 -2.79 1.95
CA LYS A 16 4.11 -3.71 1.34
C LYS A 16 4.11 -5.07 2.04
N ALA A 17 4.01 -5.10 3.37
CA ALA A 17 3.99 -6.31 4.18
C ALA A 17 2.67 -7.09 4.06
N TRP A 18 1.55 -6.41 3.84
CA TRP A 18 0.25 -7.04 3.66
C TRP A 18 0.24 -8.01 2.47
N ILE A 19 -0.34 -9.18 2.66
CA ILE A 19 -0.57 -10.17 1.60
C ILE A 19 -2.04 -10.55 1.70
N PRO A 20 -2.83 -10.39 0.62
CA PRO A 20 -4.23 -10.80 0.65
C PRO A 20 -4.37 -12.27 1.05
N GLN A 21 -5.32 -12.56 1.93
CA GLN A 21 -5.54 -13.92 2.42
C GLN A 21 -6.02 -14.87 1.31
N GLU A 22 -6.85 -14.37 0.39
CA GLU A 22 -7.44 -15.18 -0.67
C GLU A 22 -7.57 -14.41 -1.99
N ALA A 23 -7.77 -15.17 -3.07
CA ALA A 23 -8.09 -14.62 -4.38
C ALA A 23 -9.59 -14.30 -4.49
N TYR A 24 -10.04 -13.22 -3.84
CA TYR A 24 -11.46 -12.88 -3.84
C TYR A 24 -12.04 -12.58 -5.22
N ASP A 25 -13.33 -12.84 -5.36
CA ASP A 25 -14.16 -12.57 -6.53
C ASP A 25 -14.65 -11.11 -6.61
N HIS A 26 -14.52 -10.34 -5.53
CA HIS A 26 -15.00 -8.97 -5.40
C HIS A 26 -13.96 -8.04 -4.80
N GLU A 27 -13.78 -6.86 -5.39
CA GLU A 27 -12.86 -5.81 -4.94
C GLU A 27 -13.15 -5.39 -3.48
N ARG A 28 -14.44 -5.30 -3.12
CA ARG A 28 -14.91 -4.98 -1.76
C ARG A 28 -14.31 -5.88 -0.67
N LYS A 29 -14.07 -7.17 -0.95
CA LYS A 29 -13.50 -8.10 0.03
C LYS A 29 -12.03 -7.76 0.32
N PHE A 30 -11.26 -7.41 -0.71
CA PHE A 30 -9.89 -6.90 -0.53
C PHE A 30 -9.87 -5.58 0.24
N GLN A 31 -10.83 -4.69 -0.02
CA GLN A 31 -10.93 -3.40 0.68
C GLN A 31 -11.20 -3.59 2.18
N SER A 32 -12.16 -4.45 2.54
CA SER A 32 -12.45 -4.75 3.95
C SER A 32 -11.28 -5.45 4.64
N GLU A 33 -10.67 -6.46 4.01
CA GLU A 33 -9.49 -7.13 4.57
C GLU A 33 -8.34 -6.14 4.80
N LEU A 34 -8.08 -5.27 3.83
CA LEU A 34 -7.03 -4.27 3.94
C LEU A 34 -7.33 -3.25 5.04
N GLN A 35 -8.58 -2.82 5.17
CA GLN A 35 -9.01 -1.91 6.23
C GLN A 35 -8.70 -2.52 7.61
N ASP A 36 -9.17 -3.74 7.85
CA ASP A 36 -8.96 -4.46 9.12
C ASP A 36 -7.46 -4.64 9.40
N TYR A 37 -6.68 -5.04 8.38
CA TYR A 37 -5.24 -5.21 8.51
C TYR A 37 -4.53 -3.90 8.88
N LEU A 38 -4.84 -2.79 8.18
CA LEU A 38 -4.20 -1.50 8.46
C LEU A 38 -4.58 -0.96 9.83
N ASP A 39 -5.85 -1.10 10.24
CA ASP A 39 -6.30 -0.68 11.56
C ASP A 39 -5.52 -1.43 12.65
N THR A 40 -5.44 -2.76 12.55
CA THR A 40 -4.63 -3.58 13.47
C THR A 40 -3.15 -3.20 13.43
N GLN A 41 -2.52 -3.10 12.25
CA GLN A 41 -1.07 -2.85 12.17
C GLN A 41 -0.68 -1.45 12.65
N LEU A 42 -1.49 -0.44 12.37
CA LEU A 42 -1.17 0.95 12.72
C LEU A 42 -1.48 1.24 14.19
N ASN A 43 -2.52 0.62 14.76
CA ASN A 43 -3.02 0.95 16.09
C ASN A 43 -2.64 -0.09 17.17
N GLU A 44 -2.63 -1.39 16.88
CA GLU A 44 -2.31 -2.43 17.87
C GLU A 44 -0.80 -2.67 18.04
N ASN A 45 -0.02 -2.52 16.97
CA ASN A 45 1.44 -2.67 17.02
C ASN A 45 2.13 -1.52 17.77
N GLN A 46 1.41 -0.41 18.03
CA GLN A 46 1.82 0.65 18.96
C GLN A 46 1.50 0.34 20.43
N GLY A 47 0.69 -0.69 20.70
CA GLY A 47 0.19 -1.05 22.03
C GLY A 47 0.92 -2.23 22.70
N ASN A 48 1.69 -3.04 21.97
CA ASN A 48 2.18 -4.32 22.48
C ASN A 48 3.65 -4.60 22.09
N GLY A 49 4.63 -4.09 22.87
CA GLY A 49 6.00 -4.66 22.84
C GLY A 49 7.20 -3.72 23.03
N GLY A 50 7.03 -2.40 23.06
CA GLY A 50 8.14 -1.49 23.37
C GLY A 50 8.22 -1.23 24.87
N MET A 51 9.30 -1.67 25.54
CA MET A 51 9.71 -1.05 26.81
C MET A 51 9.60 0.47 26.67
N PRO A 52 9.09 1.22 27.67
CA PRO A 52 9.17 2.67 27.63
C PRO A 52 10.67 3.01 27.63
N ALA A 53 11.21 3.28 26.43
CA ALA A 53 12.56 3.74 26.28
C ALA A 53 12.66 5.01 27.12
N LEU A 54 13.60 4.98 28.05
CA LEU A 54 13.93 6.02 28.99
C LEU A 54 14.21 7.32 28.22
N GLY A 55 13.17 8.12 27.94
CA GLY A 55 13.27 9.42 27.26
C GLY A 55 12.60 9.47 25.88
N GLY A 56 11.30 9.76 25.85
CA GLY A 56 10.64 10.18 24.62
C GLY A 56 9.11 10.09 24.73
N MET A 57 8.46 11.20 25.03
CA MET A 57 7.01 11.37 24.85
C MET A 57 6.66 11.30 23.36
N GLY A 58 6.58 10.10 22.78
CA GLY A 58 5.88 9.87 21.53
C GLY A 58 4.41 9.65 21.86
N GLN A 59 3.55 10.62 21.56
CA GLN A 59 2.10 10.43 21.69
C GLN A 59 1.67 9.20 20.88
N GLN A 60 1.07 8.20 21.54
CA GLN A 60 0.25 7.20 20.87
C GLN A 60 -0.79 7.93 20.03
N ARG A 61 -0.70 7.84 18.70
CA ARG A 61 -1.70 8.39 17.81
C ARG A 61 -2.48 7.22 17.24
N ASP A 62 -3.74 7.16 17.60
CA ASP A 62 -4.73 6.32 16.94
C ASP A 62 -4.95 6.90 15.53
N LEU A 63 -4.53 6.15 14.51
CA LEU A 63 -4.63 6.57 13.10
C LEU A 63 -5.93 5.98 12.53
N PRO A 64 -6.97 6.81 12.30
CA PRO A 64 -8.25 6.28 11.87
C PRO A 64 -8.16 5.73 10.45
N VAL A 65 -8.58 4.48 10.27
CA VAL A 65 -8.68 3.81 8.97
C VAL A 65 -10.17 3.69 8.60
N SER A 66 -10.54 4.21 7.43
CA SER A 66 -11.94 4.23 6.99
C SER A 66 -12.08 3.98 5.50
N THR A 67 -13.22 3.44 5.08
CA THR A 67 -13.57 3.23 3.66
C THR A 67 -14.52 4.30 3.15
N GLU A 68 -14.49 4.59 1.86
CA GLU A 68 -15.42 5.48 1.15
C GLU A 68 -15.49 6.91 1.70
N ARG A 69 -14.36 7.44 2.15
CA ARG A 69 -14.25 8.77 2.76
C ARG A 69 -13.76 9.82 1.74
N GLY A 70 -14.14 11.08 1.97
CA GLY A 70 -13.85 12.20 1.06
C GLY A 70 -14.87 12.33 -0.08
N LYS A 71 -14.68 13.33 -0.95
CA LYS A 71 -15.56 13.56 -2.11
C LYS A 71 -15.26 12.57 -3.24
N SER A 72 -14.00 12.13 -3.32
CA SER A 72 -13.51 11.11 -4.24
C SER A 72 -13.90 9.67 -3.87
N ARG A 73 -14.45 9.48 -2.65
CA ARG A 73 -14.86 8.19 -2.06
C ARG A 73 -13.75 7.15 -2.14
N ALA A 74 -12.65 7.47 -1.49
CA ALA A 74 -11.48 6.61 -1.58
C ALA A 74 -11.74 5.21 -1.03
N ASP A 75 -11.18 4.17 -1.66
CA ASP A 75 -11.46 2.79 -1.26
C ASP A 75 -11.08 2.55 0.20
N VAL A 76 -9.89 3.03 0.61
CA VAL A 76 -9.45 3.13 2.00
C VAL A 76 -8.74 4.47 2.22
N VAL A 77 -8.93 5.08 3.38
CA VAL A 77 -8.30 6.34 3.81
C VAL A 77 -7.71 6.17 5.19
N VAL A 78 -6.47 6.62 5.37
CA VAL A 78 -5.76 6.65 6.66
C VAL A 78 -5.52 8.10 7.08
N ASP A 79 -6.04 8.47 8.26
CA ASP A 79 -5.85 9.78 8.91
C ASP A 79 -6.25 10.99 8.04
N ASP A 80 -7.16 10.82 7.06
CA ASP A 80 -7.49 11.83 6.03
C ASP A 80 -6.26 12.37 5.25
N VAL A 81 -5.13 11.65 5.31
CA VAL A 81 -3.83 12.05 4.74
C VAL A 81 -3.41 11.14 3.60
N VAL A 82 -3.70 9.84 3.71
CA VAL A 82 -3.35 8.84 2.70
C VAL A 82 -4.60 8.25 2.08
N GLY A 83 -4.82 8.52 0.79
CA GLY A 83 -5.86 7.87 -0.01
C GLY A 83 -5.32 6.60 -0.66
N ILE A 84 -6.03 5.49 -0.53
CA ILE A 84 -5.67 4.21 -1.13
C ILE A 84 -6.73 3.81 -2.16
N GLU A 85 -6.31 3.59 -3.39
CA GLU A 85 -7.13 3.08 -4.48
C GLU A 85 -6.72 1.63 -4.77
N LEU A 86 -7.68 0.70 -4.68
CA LEU A 86 -7.43 -0.73 -4.83
C LEU A 86 -8.06 -1.22 -6.13
N LYS A 87 -7.31 -2.02 -6.89
CA LYS A 87 -7.82 -2.67 -8.10
C LYS A 87 -7.59 -4.17 -8.08
N ARG A 88 -8.68 -4.92 -8.24
CA ARG A 88 -8.60 -6.36 -8.49
C ARG A 88 -8.41 -6.63 -9.98
N ASP A 89 -7.43 -7.47 -10.33
CA ASP A 89 -7.20 -7.93 -11.69
C ASP A 89 -7.14 -6.82 -12.72
N LEU A 90 -6.25 -5.84 -12.49
CA LEU A 90 -6.24 -4.62 -13.28
C LEU A 90 -6.15 -4.92 -14.79
N THR A 91 -7.19 -4.53 -15.50
CA THR A 91 -7.30 -4.66 -16.95
C THR A 91 -6.98 -3.34 -17.65
N ASN A 92 -6.72 -3.41 -18.96
CA ASN A 92 -6.47 -2.22 -19.78
C ASN A 92 -7.66 -1.23 -19.76
N SER A 93 -8.90 -1.73 -19.78
CA SER A 93 -10.10 -0.88 -19.73
C SER A 93 -10.22 -0.12 -18.40
N GLN A 94 -9.77 -0.71 -17.29
CA GLN A 94 -9.75 -0.05 -15.98
C GLN A 94 -8.64 1.00 -15.86
N ARG A 95 -7.55 0.90 -16.61
CA ARG A 95 -6.40 1.81 -16.51
C ARG A 95 -6.78 3.28 -16.68
N LYS A 96 -7.58 3.60 -17.70
CA LYS A 96 -8.00 5.00 -17.95
C LYS A 96 -8.85 5.55 -16.81
N LYS A 97 -9.71 4.70 -16.23
CA LYS A 97 -10.50 5.07 -15.06
C LYS A 97 -9.59 5.31 -13.85
N LEU A 98 -8.63 4.41 -13.62
CA LEU A 98 -7.66 4.51 -12.54
C LEU A 98 -6.84 5.81 -12.61
N ASP A 99 -6.38 6.21 -13.79
CA ASP A 99 -5.68 7.50 -13.96
C ASP A 99 -6.54 8.71 -13.51
N GLY A 100 -7.83 8.71 -13.85
CA GLY A 100 -8.76 9.74 -13.37
C GLY A 100 -8.94 9.71 -11.86
N GLN A 101 -9.05 8.51 -11.27
CA GLN A 101 -9.20 8.34 -9.81
C GLN A 101 -7.97 8.83 -9.06
N ILE A 102 -6.75 8.53 -9.54
CA ILE A 102 -5.51 9.04 -8.93
C ILE A 102 -5.50 10.58 -8.93
N LYS A 103 -5.85 11.21 -10.05
CA LYS A 103 -5.94 12.68 -10.15
C LYS A 103 -6.98 13.28 -9.23
N ASP A 104 -8.13 12.62 -9.06
CA ASP A 104 -9.16 13.07 -8.15
C ASP A 104 -8.73 12.92 -6.68
N TYR A 105 -8.04 11.84 -6.33
CA TYR A 105 -7.48 11.63 -4.98
C TYR A 105 -6.41 12.65 -4.65
N LEU A 106 -5.52 12.96 -5.59
CA LEU A 106 -4.46 13.96 -5.42
C LEU A 106 -5.00 15.39 -5.16
N ARG A 107 -6.29 15.67 -5.45
CA ARG A 107 -6.93 16.94 -5.05
C ARG A 107 -7.36 16.96 -3.59
N GLU A 108 -7.47 15.81 -2.95
CA GLU A 108 -8.01 15.64 -1.59
C GLU A 108 -6.93 15.21 -0.60
N TYR A 109 -5.97 14.41 -1.05
CA TYR A 109 -4.95 13.80 -0.21
C TYR A 109 -3.54 14.16 -0.71
N PRO A 110 -2.62 14.53 0.21
CA PRO A 110 -1.22 14.73 -0.16
C PRO A 110 -0.53 13.43 -0.57
N TYR A 111 -1.03 12.27 -0.16
CA TYR A 111 -0.42 10.98 -0.48
C TYR A 111 -1.45 10.02 -1.06
N VAL A 112 -1.08 9.33 -2.15
CA VAL A 112 -1.93 8.32 -2.79
C VAL A 112 -1.16 7.02 -2.95
N ILE A 113 -1.78 5.91 -2.53
CA ILE A 113 -1.26 4.56 -2.77
C ILE A 113 -2.19 3.85 -3.73
N VAL A 114 -1.65 3.37 -4.85
CA VAL A 114 -2.37 2.55 -5.81
C VAL A 114 -1.97 1.10 -5.59
N CYS A 115 -2.93 0.26 -5.21
CA CYS A 115 -2.70 -1.16 -4.92
C CYS A 115 -3.42 -2.04 -5.96
N ALA A 116 -2.66 -2.79 -6.75
CA ALA A 116 -3.22 -3.80 -7.65
C ALA A 116 -3.12 -5.19 -7.01
N CYS A 117 -4.27 -5.81 -6.73
CA CYS A 117 -4.41 -7.20 -6.35
C CYS A 117 -4.59 -8.06 -7.61
N GLY A 118 -3.46 -8.45 -8.22
CA GLY A 118 -3.39 -9.05 -9.54
C GLY A 118 -3.48 -8.02 -10.68
N ILE A 119 -2.75 -8.27 -11.76
CA ILE A 119 -2.70 -7.41 -12.94
C ILE A 119 -2.81 -8.29 -14.19
N GLN A 120 -3.74 -7.96 -15.08
CA GLN A 120 -3.84 -8.58 -16.41
C GLN A 120 -3.05 -7.78 -17.47
N ASP A 121 -3.04 -6.45 -17.34
CA ASP A 121 -2.28 -5.55 -18.22
C ASP A 121 -1.02 -5.00 -17.53
N ILE A 122 0.04 -5.83 -17.49
CA ILE A 122 1.29 -5.47 -16.80
C ILE A 122 2.01 -4.29 -17.46
N ASP A 123 1.88 -4.15 -18.79
CA ASP A 123 2.51 -3.07 -19.53
C ASP A 123 1.78 -1.74 -19.29
N GLY A 124 0.45 -1.76 -19.27
CA GLY A 124 -0.37 -0.63 -18.87
C GLY A 124 -0.08 -0.17 -17.45
N TRP A 125 0.07 -1.11 -16.51
CA TRP A 125 0.50 -0.82 -15.14
C TRP A 125 1.86 -0.13 -15.08
N ARG A 126 2.88 -0.67 -15.75
CA ARG A 126 4.23 -0.09 -15.78
C ARG A 126 4.23 1.32 -16.38
N ARG A 127 3.47 1.54 -17.45
CA ARG A 127 3.33 2.87 -18.07
C ARG A 127 2.72 3.87 -17.10
N LEU A 128 1.63 3.49 -16.41
CA LEU A 128 0.96 4.34 -15.43
C LEU A 128 1.90 4.66 -14.26
N LYS A 129 2.57 3.64 -13.70
CA LYS A 129 3.56 3.82 -12.63
C LYS A 129 4.65 4.81 -13.01
N ASN A 130 5.26 4.64 -14.19
CA ASN A 130 6.33 5.54 -14.67
C ASN A 130 5.85 6.98 -14.91
N GLU A 131 4.58 7.18 -15.27
CA GLU A 131 3.99 8.51 -15.44
C GLU A 131 4.00 9.28 -14.13
N TYR A 132 3.62 8.65 -13.02
CA TYR A 132 3.54 9.30 -11.71
C TYR A 132 4.89 9.33 -10.96
N GLU A 133 5.68 8.26 -11.02
CA GLU A 133 7.02 8.22 -10.40
C GLU A 133 8.05 9.07 -11.15
N GLY A 134 7.88 9.26 -12.46
CA GLY A 134 8.74 10.11 -13.30
C GLY A 134 8.36 11.59 -13.30
N SER A 135 7.20 11.95 -12.74
CA SER A 135 6.69 13.33 -12.70
C SER A 135 7.18 14.14 -11.49
N SER A 136 8.19 13.65 -10.77
CA SER A 136 8.81 14.41 -9.68
C SER A 136 9.47 15.68 -10.21
N GLY A 137 8.71 16.78 -10.17
CA GLY A 137 9.22 18.14 -10.24
C GLY A 137 8.58 18.98 -11.35
N PHE A 138 7.60 19.82 -10.98
CA PHE A 138 7.64 21.26 -11.21
C PHE A 138 6.52 21.94 -10.42
N GLY A 139 6.87 22.50 -9.26
CA GLY A 139 6.08 23.55 -8.59
C GLY A 139 5.06 23.08 -7.55
N MET A 140 5.45 23.21 -6.29
CA MET A 140 4.59 23.62 -5.18
C MET A 140 3.35 22.75 -4.88
N GLU A 141 3.53 21.45 -4.68
CA GLU A 141 2.76 20.65 -3.71
C GLU A 141 3.47 19.28 -3.57
N GLN A 142 3.81 18.87 -2.34
CA GLN A 142 4.54 17.62 -2.04
C GLN A 142 3.62 16.39 -2.16
N GLN A 143 2.96 16.27 -3.30
CA GLN A 143 2.08 15.14 -3.55
C GLN A 143 2.89 13.94 -4.02
N GLU A 144 2.67 12.78 -3.41
CA GLU A 144 3.39 11.55 -3.73
C GLU A 144 2.44 10.40 -4.04
N VAL A 145 2.75 9.64 -5.10
CA VAL A 145 1.99 8.46 -5.51
C VAL A 145 2.88 7.23 -5.48
N VAL A 146 2.45 6.20 -4.77
CA VAL A 146 3.16 4.91 -4.68
C VAL A 146 2.33 3.79 -5.29
N PHE A 147 2.97 2.98 -6.13
CA PHE A 147 2.35 1.84 -6.79
C PHE A 147 2.79 0.52 -6.16
N ILE A 148 1.83 -0.27 -5.68
CA ILE A 148 2.05 -1.57 -5.04
C ILE A 148 1.30 -2.65 -5.84
N HIS A 149 1.97 -3.75 -6.14
CA HIS A 149 1.37 -4.91 -6.80
C HIS A 149 1.44 -6.13 -5.88
N LYS A 150 0.28 -6.71 -5.59
CA LYS A 150 0.12 -7.98 -4.89
C LYS A 150 -0.08 -9.09 -5.91
N ARG A 151 0.92 -9.96 -6.05
CA ARG A 151 0.90 -11.10 -6.98
C ARG A 151 -0.03 -12.18 -6.44
N LYS A 152 -0.95 -12.66 -7.27
CA LYS A 152 -1.92 -13.70 -6.89
C LYS A 152 -1.27 -15.00 -6.40
N GLU A 153 -0.11 -15.35 -6.95
CA GLU A 153 0.67 -16.53 -6.55
C GLU A 153 1.17 -16.49 -5.09
N ASN A 154 1.07 -15.32 -4.45
CA ASN A 154 1.49 -15.10 -3.07
C ASN A 154 0.34 -15.11 -2.07
N TYR A 155 -0.92 -15.13 -2.52
CA TYR A 155 -2.05 -14.99 -1.62
C TYR A 155 -2.16 -16.16 -0.64
N GLY A 156 -2.58 -15.86 0.59
CA GLY A 156 -2.67 -16.83 1.68
C GLY A 156 -1.34 -17.30 2.25
N LYS A 157 -0.21 -16.79 1.73
CA LYS A 157 1.13 -17.07 2.28
C LYS A 157 1.47 -16.09 3.39
N SER A 158 2.28 -16.54 4.34
CA SER A 158 2.89 -15.66 5.33
C SER A 158 4.11 -14.95 4.73
N PRO A 159 4.41 -13.71 5.14
CA PRO A 159 5.64 -13.02 4.71
C PRO A 159 6.93 -13.82 4.97
N SER A 160 6.93 -14.73 5.95
CA SER A 160 8.01 -15.67 6.25
C SER A 160 8.25 -16.74 5.18
N ASP A 161 7.22 -17.07 4.38
CA ASP A 161 7.30 -18.14 3.38
C ASP A 161 8.18 -17.74 2.19
N PHE A 162 8.41 -16.44 2.00
CA PHE A 162 9.28 -15.90 0.94
C PHE A 162 10.76 -15.94 1.31
N GLN A 163 11.14 -16.16 2.58
CA GLN A 163 12.55 -16.29 3.00
C GLN A 163 13.13 -17.69 2.73
N GLN A 164 12.29 -18.69 2.39
CA GLN A 164 12.75 -20.06 2.12
C GLN A 164 13.05 -20.33 0.63
N ASP A 165 12.49 -19.54 -0.30
CA ASP A 165 12.67 -19.74 -1.74
C ASP A 165 13.95 -19.09 -2.33
N ASP A 166 14.65 -18.23 -1.58
CA ASP A 166 15.97 -17.67 -1.95
C ASP A 166 17.16 -18.56 -1.51
N GLY A 167 16.90 -19.84 -1.23
CA GLY A 167 17.91 -20.83 -0.84
C GLY A 167 18.41 -21.74 -1.98
N GLY A 168 18.20 -21.40 -3.25
CA GLY A 168 18.28 -22.40 -4.32
C GLY A 168 18.77 -21.93 -5.69
N PHE A 169 19.66 -20.93 -5.81
CA PHE A 169 20.35 -20.71 -7.09
C PHE A 169 21.66 -19.91 -7.00
N LEU A 170 22.62 -20.36 -6.18
CA LEU A 170 24.04 -20.03 -6.40
C LEU A 170 24.87 -21.29 -6.14
N GLY A 171 25.52 -21.78 -7.19
CA GLY A 171 26.47 -22.87 -7.11
C GLY A 171 27.77 -22.43 -6.45
N ASP A 172 28.28 -23.31 -5.60
CA ASP A 172 29.70 -23.52 -5.33
C ASP A 172 29.78 -25.01 -4.93
N GLY A 173 30.39 -25.91 -5.69
CA GLY A 173 31.78 -25.82 -6.09
C GLY A 173 32.64 -26.29 -4.91
N SER A 174 32.92 -27.59 -4.85
CA SER A 174 34.01 -28.22 -4.07
C SER A 174 34.05 -28.02 -2.54
N LEU A 175 33.98 -29.14 -1.81
CA LEU A 175 35.00 -29.60 -0.84
C LEU A 175 34.48 -30.87 -0.16
N PHE A 176 34.82 -32.04 -0.72
CA PHE A 176 35.27 -33.28 -0.06
C PHE A 176 35.75 -34.25 -1.13
#